data_AF-A0A505I8D9-F1
#
_entry.id   AF-A0A505I8D9-F1
#
_cell.length_a   1.000
_cell.length_b   1.000
_cell.length_c   1.000
_cell.angle_alpha   90.00
_cell.angle_beta   90.00
_cell.angle_gamma   90.00
#
_symmetry.space_group_name_H-M   'P 1'
#
loop_
_entity.id
_entity.type
_entity.pdbx_description
1 polymer ?
#
loop_
_entity_poly.entity_id
_entity_poly.type
_entity_poly.pdbx_seq_one_letter_code
_entity_poly.pdbx_strand_id
1 'polypeptide(L)'
;MPRRTWNAVDRKRADPTIAQRKRLTKALLLSPFSLNLNEVVTYQNPKAAGATSEACAEIGRIHIFHCSDPSISWQYGLDNRTEWSYITNNQVEFEHGSSTTIDTLMNFICNRLISPCNAPQETIDACYSAEDEVNSSGLVGQDAANLWNELMA
;
A
#
# COMPACT_ATOMS: atom_id res chain seq x y z
N MET A 1 31.47 3.67 34.27
CA MET A 1 30.87 3.75 32.92
C MET A 1 31.37 5.02 32.24
N PRO A 2 32.23 4.98 31.21
CA PRO A 2 32.68 6.19 30.55
C PRO A 2 31.64 6.67 29.54
N ARG A 3 31.36 7.98 29.57
CA ARG A 3 30.50 8.68 28.62
C ARG A 3 31.15 8.63 27.24
N ARG A 4 30.46 8.06 26.25
CA ARG A 4 30.87 8.08 24.84
C ARG A 4 30.73 9.51 24.30
N THR A 5 31.86 10.14 23.99
CA THR A 5 31.93 11.39 23.23
C THR A 5 31.69 11.07 21.75
N TRP A 6 30.67 11.70 21.17
CA TRP A 6 30.37 11.60 19.74
C TRP A 6 31.35 12.47 18.94
N ASN A 7 32.14 11.85 18.06
CA ASN A 7 33.04 12.55 17.14
C ASN A 7 32.30 12.95 15.85
N ALA A 8 32.78 14.00 15.19
CA ALA A 8 32.18 14.63 14.00
C ALA A 8 32.10 13.75 12.73
N VAL A 9 32.39 12.45 12.82
CA VAL A 9 32.41 11.51 11.70
C VAL A 9 31.03 10.89 11.44
N ASP A 10 30.15 10.81 12.44
CA ASP A 10 28.86 10.12 12.32
C ASP A 10 27.73 10.96 11.70
N ARG A 11 27.97 12.25 11.37
CA ARG A 11 27.00 13.09 10.65
C ARG A 11 26.92 12.83 9.15
N LYS A 12 27.75 11.92 8.61
CA LYS A 12 27.85 11.65 7.16
C LYS A 12 27.17 10.35 6.70
N ARG A 13 26.13 9.88 7.41
CA ARG A 13 25.16 8.93 6.86
C ARG A 13 23.77 9.56 6.85
N ALA A 14 23.59 10.47 5.90
CA ALA A 14 22.28 10.96 5.47
C ALA A 14 22.15 10.65 3.96
N ASP A 15 20.94 10.27 3.56
CA ASP A 15 20.54 9.59 2.33
C ASP A 15 21.09 10.09 0.98
N PRO A 16 21.37 9.20 0.01
CA PRO A 16 21.91 9.56 -1.31
C PRO A 16 20.87 9.96 -2.38
N THR A 17 19.58 10.09 -2.06
CA THR A 17 18.50 10.19 -3.07
C THR A 17 18.27 11.59 -3.68
N ILE A 18 18.91 12.65 -3.18
CA ILE A 18 18.69 14.03 -3.68
C ILE A 18 19.80 14.50 -4.63
N ALA A 19 20.98 13.88 -4.63
CA ALA A 19 22.13 14.33 -5.42
C ALA A 19 22.10 13.92 -6.91
N GLN A 20 21.28 12.94 -7.31
CA GLN A 20 21.19 12.48 -8.70
C GLN A 20 20.29 13.36 -9.59
N ARG A 21 19.41 14.19 -9.03
CA ARG A 21 18.49 15.03 -9.83
C ARG A 21 19.15 16.24 -10.49
N LYS A 22 20.37 16.64 -10.08
CA LYS A 22 21.08 17.81 -10.63
C LYS A 22 22.13 17.50 -11.70
N ARG A 23 22.34 16.23 -12.07
CA ARG A 23 23.28 15.84 -13.13
C ARG A 23 22.64 15.60 -14.50
N LEU A 24 21.31 15.55 -14.58
CA LEU A 24 20.58 15.24 -15.83
C LEU A 24 20.30 16.45 -16.74
N THR A 25 20.53 17.70 -16.31
CA THR A 25 20.23 18.89 -17.13
C THR A 25 21.42 19.49 -17.87
N LYS A 26 22.64 18.94 -17.74
CA LYS A 26 23.86 19.51 -18.36
C LYS A 26 24.54 18.61 -19.41
N ALA A 27 23.86 17.58 -19.90
CA ALA A 27 24.41 16.66 -20.90
C ALA A 27 23.74 16.74 -22.29
N LEU A 28 22.85 17.70 -22.54
CA LEU A 28 22.11 17.79 -23.81
C LEU A 28 22.76 18.70 -24.87
N LEU A 29 23.97 19.19 -24.67
CA LEU A 29 24.64 20.03 -25.66
C LEU A 29 26.03 19.44 -25.92
N LEU A 30 26.10 18.62 -26.97
CA LEU A 30 27.28 18.28 -27.81
C LEU A 30 27.28 16.79 -28.20
N SER A 31 26.45 16.42 -29.16
CA SER A 31 26.77 15.29 -30.05
C SER A 31 26.17 15.54 -31.45
N PRO A 32 26.99 15.53 -32.52
CA PRO A 32 26.51 15.56 -33.89
C PRO A 32 26.29 14.13 -34.37
N PHE A 33 25.13 13.54 -34.03
CA PHE A 33 24.71 12.30 -34.68
C PHE A 33 23.96 12.64 -35.97
N SER A 34 24.65 12.43 -37.09
CA SER A 34 24.08 12.50 -38.43
C SER A 34 22.89 11.55 -38.56
N LEU A 35 21.73 12.09 -38.92
CA LEU A 35 20.51 11.33 -39.21
C LEU A 35 20.71 10.55 -40.52
N ASN A 36 20.66 9.22 -40.45
CA ASN A 36 20.39 8.39 -41.61
C ASN A 36 18.91 7.98 -41.56
N LEU A 37 18.14 8.43 -42.56
CA LEU A 37 16.73 8.10 -42.78
C LEU A 37 16.64 6.67 -43.35
N ASN A 38 16.33 5.67 -42.53
CA ASN A 38 15.60 4.44 -42.94
C ASN A 38 15.31 3.45 -41.80
N GLU A 39 14.86 3.92 -40.63
CA GLU A 39 14.20 3.01 -39.68
C GLU A 39 13.02 3.71 -39.01
N VAL A 40 11.81 3.28 -39.38
CA VAL A 40 10.57 3.66 -38.72
C VAL A 40 10.50 2.83 -37.44
N VAL A 41 11.10 3.34 -36.36
CA VAL A 41 10.80 2.83 -35.02
C VAL A 41 9.68 3.68 -34.45
N THR A 42 8.47 3.17 -34.57
CA THR A 42 7.30 3.70 -33.86
C THR A 42 7.50 3.51 -32.35
N TYR A 43 7.96 4.54 -31.65
CA TYR A 43 7.76 4.62 -30.19
C TYR A 43 6.33 5.09 -29.93
N GLN A 44 5.39 4.14 -29.95
CA GLN A 44 4.09 4.36 -29.35
C GLN A 44 4.25 4.27 -27.83
N ASN A 45 4.29 5.43 -27.18
CA ASN A 45 3.75 5.58 -25.83
C ASN A 45 2.22 5.48 -25.95
N PRO A 46 1.54 4.46 -25.42
CA PRO A 46 0.12 4.62 -25.18
C PRO A 46 -0.04 5.47 -23.92
N LYS A 47 -0.23 6.77 -24.13
CA LYS A 47 -1.13 7.54 -23.29
C LYS A 47 -2.50 6.87 -23.43
N ALA A 48 -2.87 6.01 -22.48
CA ALA A 48 -4.21 5.43 -22.43
C ALA A 48 -5.19 6.53 -22.00
N ALA A 49 -5.62 7.31 -22.99
CA ALA A 49 -6.88 8.02 -22.94
C ALA A 49 -8.01 6.99 -23.09
N GLY A 50 -8.93 6.95 -22.13
CA GLY A 50 -10.17 6.19 -22.21
C GLY A 50 -10.05 4.73 -21.80
N ALA A 51 -10.06 4.46 -20.49
CA ALA A 51 -10.48 3.15 -20.01
C ALA A 51 -12.00 3.05 -20.20
N THR A 52 -12.44 2.43 -21.31
CA THR A 52 -13.78 1.85 -21.36
C THR A 52 -13.73 0.47 -20.70
N SER A 53 -14.82 0.11 -20.04
CA SER A 53 -14.97 -0.98 -19.09
C SER A 53 -14.95 -2.39 -19.68
N GLU A 54 -14.20 -2.65 -20.76
CA GLU A 54 -14.25 -3.93 -21.49
C GLU A 54 -12.98 -4.80 -21.39
N ALA A 55 -12.15 -4.65 -20.36
CA ALA A 55 -11.12 -5.65 -20.05
C ALA A 55 -11.63 -6.81 -19.16
N CYS A 56 -12.95 -6.91 -18.96
CA CYS A 56 -13.59 -7.96 -18.16
C CYS A 56 -14.30 -9.00 -19.03
N ALA A 57 -13.65 -9.61 -20.01
CA ALA A 57 -14.19 -10.82 -20.66
C ALA A 57 -13.16 -11.59 -21.49
N GLU A 58 -12.17 -12.24 -20.87
CA GLU A 58 -11.52 -13.36 -21.55
C GLU A 58 -11.14 -14.49 -20.58
N ILE A 59 -12.03 -15.49 -20.57
CA ILE A 59 -11.86 -16.86 -20.06
C ILE A 59 -11.76 -17.03 -18.54
N GLY A 60 -12.91 -17.19 -17.89
CA GLY A 60 -13.09 -18.21 -16.84
C GLY A 60 -12.21 -18.12 -15.59
N ARG A 61 -11.62 -16.97 -15.28
CA ARG A 61 -11.08 -16.70 -13.95
C ARG A 61 -12.27 -16.36 -13.06
N ILE A 62 -12.94 -17.39 -12.55
CA ILE A 62 -13.59 -17.24 -11.24
C ILE A 62 -12.46 -16.75 -10.34
N HIS A 63 -12.50 -15.47 -9.97
CA HIS A 63 -11.64 -14.95 -8.93
C HIS A 63 -12.06 -15.67 -7.65
N ILE A 64 -11.49 -16.85 -7.42
CA ILE A 64 -11.61 -17.57 -6.15
C ILE A 64 -10.71 -16.90 -5.11
N PHE A 65 -10.80 -15.58 -4.97
CA PHE A 65 -10.41 -14.98 -3.70
C PHE A 65 -11.48 -15.42 -2.70
N HIS A 66 -11.05 -16.09 -1.63
CA HIS A 66 -11.98 -16.75 -0.72
C HIS A 66 -12.57 -15.80 0.33
N CYS A 67 -12.10 -14.56 0.38
CA CYS A 67 -12.42 -13.64 1.45
C CYS A 67 -13.10 -12.39 0.90
N SER A 68 -14.19 -11.99 1.53
CA SER A 68 -15.19 -11.08 0.97
C SER A 68 -15.35 -9.79 1.79
N ASP A 69 -15.09 -9.83 3.10
CA ASP A 69 -15.36 -8.72 4.00
C ASP A 69 -14.16 -8.42 4.94
N PRO A 70 -13.27 -7.50 4.53
CA PRO A 70 -12.13 -7.04 5.35
C PRO A 70 -12.50 -5.95 6.36
N SER A 71 -13.78 -5.69 6.64
CA SER A 71 -14.18 -4.55 7.48
C SER A 71 -13.90 -4.75 8.97
N ILE A 72 -13.69 -3.64 9.67
CA ILE A 72 -13.40 -3.55 11.10
C ILE A 72 -14.50 -2.77 11.80
N SER A 73 -14.88 -3.20 13.01
CA SER A 73 -15.73 -2.45 13.92
C SER A 73 -14.97 -1.96 15.15
N TRP A 74 -15.46 -0.89 15.77
CA TRP A 74 -15.02 -0.39 17.08
C TRP A 74 -16.16 -0.58 18.09
N GLN A 75 -15.98 -1.44 19.09
CA GLN A 75 -17.05 -1.81 20.02
C GLN A 75 -16.55 -1.86 21.47
N TYR A 76 -17.48 -1.71 22.42
CA TYR A 76 -17.18 -1.78 23.85
C TYR A 76 -17.37 -3.20 24.39
N GLY A 77 -16.44 -3.65 25.23
CA GLY A 77 -16.65 -4.87 26.03
C GLY A 77 -16.38 -6.19 25.31
N LEU A 78 -15.55 -6.18 24.27
CA LEU A 78 -15.17 -7.39 23.53
C LEU A 78 -14.18 -8.24 24.33
N ASP A 79 -14.22 -9.57 24.18
CA ASP A 79 -13.32 -10.54 24.84
C ASP A 79 -13.12 -10.33 26.35
N ASN A 80 -14.21 -10.05 27.05
CA ASN A 80 -14.24 -9.76 28.50
C ASN A 80 -13.42 -8.54 28.92
N ARG A 81 -13.14 -7.61 28.00
CA ARG A 81 -12.55 -6.31 28.29
C ARG A 81 -13.59 -5.35 28.86
N THR A 82 -13.13 -4.26 29.49
CA THR A 82 -14.00 -3.16 29.96
C THR A 82 -13.69 -1.85 29.23
N GLU A 83 -13.03 -1.95 28.09
CA GLU A 83 -12.65 -0.85 27.23
C GLU A 83 -13.23 -1.04 25.83
N TRP A 84 -13.12 0.01 25.03
CA TRP A 84 -13.38 -0.09 23.60
C TRP A 84 -12.20 -0.76 22.88
N SER A 85 -12.51 -1.62 21.91
CA SER A 85 -11.54 -2.33 21.10
C SER A 85 -12.05 -2.54 19.67
N TYR A 86 -11.11 -2.80 18.76
CA TYR A 86 -11.38 -3.13 17.38
C TYR A 86 -11.60 -4.64 17.23
N ILE A 87 -12.42 -5.03 16.26
CA ILE A 87 -12.63 -6.42 15.87
C ILE A 87 -12.95 -6.50 14.38
N THR A 88 -12.52 -7.57 13.71
CA THR A 88 -12.91 -7.85 12.32
C THR A 88 -14.39 -8.25 12.29
N ASN A 89 -15.15 -7.78 11.30
CA ASN A 89 -16.58 -8.09 11.22
C ASN A 89 -16.83 -9.51 10.75
N ASN A 90 -16.01 -9.99 9.80
CA ASN A 90 -16.06 -11.35 9.34
C ASN A 90 -15.10 -12.25 10.13
N GLN A 91 -15.61 -12.80 11.23
CA GLN A 91 -14.88 -13.76 12.07
C GLN A 91 -14.71 -15.16 11.45
N VAL A 92 -15.31 -15.43 10.28
CA VAL A 92 -15.13 -16.71 9.58
C VAL A 92 -13.88 -16.68 8.70
N GLU A 93 -13.70 -15.59 7.95
CA GLU A 93 -12.59 -15.43 7.01
C GLU A 93 -11.38 -14.74 7.66
N PHE A 94 -11.64 -13.85 8.62
CA PHE A 94 -10.66 -13.05 9.34
C PHE A 94 -10.78 -13.25 10.85
N GLU A 95 -10.81 -14.51 11.32
CA GLU A 95 -10.86 -14.85 12.74
C GLU A 95 -9.68 -14.24 13.50
N HIS A 96 -9.96 -13.26 14.35
CA HIS A 96 -8.98 -12.60 15.20
C HIS A 96 -9.67 -12.01 16.42
N GLY A 97 -9.03 -12.14 17.59
CA GLY A 97 -9.52 -11.52 18.82
C GLY A 97 -9.53 -9.99 18.74
N SER A 98 -10.25 -9.35 19.65
CA SER A 98 -10.28 -7.90 19.72
C SER A 98 -8.92 -7.31 20.09
N SER A 99 -8.62 -6.16 19.48
CA SER A 99 -7.37 -5.43 19.66
C SER A 99 -7.65 -4.00 20.11
N THR A 100 -6.81 -3.45 20.99
CA THR A 100 -6.88 -2.02 21.35
C THR A 100 -6.22 -1.11 20.29
N THR A 101 -5.57 -1.71 19.30
CA THR A 101 -4.89 -1.03 18.18
C THR A 101 -5.41 -1.54 16.85
N ILE A 102 -5.82 -0.62 15.97
CA ILE A 102 -6.38 -0.94 14.65
C ILE A 102 -5.32 -1.52 13.70
N ASP A 103 -4.08 -1.04 13.78
CA ASP A 103 -2.91 -1.50 13.01
C ASP A 103 -2.75 -3.03 13.03
N THR A 104 -2.96 -3.64 14.20
CA THR A 104 -2.90 -5.10 14.36
C THR A 104 -3.90 -5.83 13.48
N LEU A 105 -5.12 -5.29 13.34
CA LEU A 105 -6.16 -5.89 12.52
C LEU A 105 -5.96 -5.58 11.03
N MET A 106 -5.55 -4.36 10.67
CA MET A 106 -5.29 -3.98 9.27
C MET A 106 -4.19 -4.87 8.67
N ASN A 107 -3.04 -4.95 9.33
CA ASN A 107 -1.95 -5.82 8.88
C ASN A 107 -2.37 -7.31 8.89
N PHE A 108 -3.15 -7.76 9.87
CA PHE A 108 -3.68 -9.13 9.87
C PHE A 108 -4.55 -9.41 8.64
N ILE A 109 -5.48 -8.50 8.32
CA ILE A 109 -6.35 -8.60 7.15
C ILE A 109 -5.52 -8.65 5.87
N CYS A 110 -4.57 -7.73 5.67
CA CYS A 110 -3.73 -7.74 4.48
C CYS A 110 -2.93 -9.04 4.34
N ASN A 111 -2.41 -9.58 5.45
CA ASN A 111 -1.74 -10.88 5.44
C ASN A 111 -2.69 -12.05 5.09
N ARG A 112 -3.96 -12.02 5.52
CA ARG A 112 -4.94 -13.03 5.11
C ARG A 112 -5.33 -12.91 3.64
N LEU A 113 -5.44 -11.68 3.13
CA LEU A 113 -5.65 -11.45 1.69
C LEU A 113 -4.55 -12.11 0.86
N ILE A 114 -3.28 -12.05 1.30
CA ILE A 114 -2.19 -12.82 0.67
C ILE A 114 -2.42 -14.33 0.82
N SER A 115 -2.60 -14.82 2.05
CA SER A 115 -2.85 -16.24 2.32
C SER A 115 -3.77 -16.40 3.53
N PRO A 116 -4.92 -17.08 3.37
CA PRO A 116 -5.20 -18.10 2.39
C PRO A 116 -6.14 -17.59 1.29
N CYS A 117 -6.51 -16.30 1.32
CA CYS A 117 -7.52 -15.77 0.43
C CYS A 117 -7.00 -15.74 -1.01
N ASN A 118 -5.67 -15.71 -1.22
CA ASN A 118 -5.02 -15.63 -2.53
C ASN A 118 -5.59 -14.49 -3.37
N ALA A 119 -5.77 -13.33 -2.75
CA ALA A 119 -6.26 -12.12 -3.41
C ALA A 119 -5.28 -11.69 -4.52
N PRO A 120 -5.77 -11.02 -5.58
CA PRO A 120 -4.89 -10.47 -6.61
C PRO A 120 -3.96 -9.41 -6.01
N GLN A 121 -2.79 -9.22 -6.62
CA GLN A 121 -1.78 -8.27 -6.13
C GLN A 121 -2.35 -6.85 -5.99
N GLU A 122 -3.23 -6.42 -6.90
CA GLU A 122 -3.90 -5.12 -6.83
C GLU A 122 -4.69 -4.93 -5.52
N THR A 123 -5.41 -5.96 -5.05
CA THR A 123 -6.15 -5.92 -3.78
C THR A 123 -5.19 -5.92 -2.59
N ILE A 124 -4.08 -6.65 -2.67
CA ILE A 124 -3.05 -6.66 -1.62
C ILE A 124 -2.40 -5.26 -1.50
N ASP A 125 -2.06 -4.65 -2.64
CA ASP A 125 -1.46 -3.31 -2.70
C ASP A 125 -2.44 -2.24 -2.18
N ALA A 126 -3.72 -2.33 -2.55
CA ALA A 126 -4.77 -1.45 -2.03
C ALA A 126 -4.91 -1.58 -0.49
N CYS A 127 -4.84 -2.81 0.04
CA CYS A 127 -4.90 -3.06 1.48
C CYS A 127 -3.78 -2.36 2.25
N TYR A 128 -2.54 -2.51 1.80
CA TYR A 128 -1.41 -1.84 2.45
C TYR A 128 -1.44 -0.32 2.26
N SER A 129 -1.92 0.18 1.12
CA SER A 129 -2.14 1.61 0.93
C SER A 129 -3.18 2.15 1.90
N ALA A 130 -4.26 1.39 2.16
CA ALA A 130 -5.29 1.77 3.12
C ALA A 130 -4.75 1.78 4.56
N GLU A 131 -3.93 0.78 4.92
CA GLU A 131 -3.24 0.72 6.22
C GLU A 131 -2.37 1.96 6.44
N ASP A 132 -1.54 2.31 5.45
CA ASP A 132 -0.67 3.49 5.49
C ASP A 132 -1.46 4.80 5.64
N GLU A 133 -2.59 4.93 4.94
CA GLU A 133 -3.45 6.11 5.00
C GLU A 133 -4.13 6.25 6.37
N VAL A 134 -4.68 5.16 6.92
CA VAL A 134 -5.26 5.16 8.27
C VAL A 134 -4.19 5.51 9.30
N ASN A 135 -3.02 4.89 9.24
CA ASN A 135 -1.90 5.16 10.16
C ASN A 135 -1.40 6.61 10.06
N SER A 136 -1.37 7.18 8.86
CA SER A 136 -0.94 8.57 8.63
C SER A 136 -1.99 9.61 9.02
N SER A 137 -3.28 9.23 9.07
CA SER A 137 -4.38 10.13 9.42
C SER A 137 -4.35 10.60 10.88
N GLY A 138 -3.79 9.78 11.78
CA GLY A 138 -3.84 9.99 13.23
C GLY A 138 -5.24 9.82 13.84
N LEU A 139 -6.21 9.33 13.07
CA LEU A 139 -7.56 9.01 13.57
C LEU A 139 -7.52 7.82 14.52
N VAL A 140 -8.50 7.76 15.43
CA VAL A 140 -8.65 6.70 16.42
C VAL A 140 -10.12 6.32 16.61
N GLY A 141 -10.35 5.17 17.22
CA GLY A 141 -11.67 4.65 17.53
C GLY A 141 -12.51 4.44 16.28
N GLN A 142 -13.79 4.81 16.36
CA GLN A 142 -14.75 4.63 15.28
C GLN A 142 -14.30 5.32 13.98
N ASP A 143 -13.66 6.49 14.07
CA ASP A 143 -13.24 7.25 12.88
C ASP A 143 -12.13 6.54 12.10
N ALA A 144 -11.19 5.88 12.80
CA ALA A 144 -10.17 5.06 12.15
C ALA A 144 -10.77 3.83 11.47
N ALA A 145 -11.73 3.16 12.13
CA ALA A 145 -12.44 2.03 11.55
C ALA A 145 -13.26 2.44 10.32
N ASN A 146 -13.92 3.60 10.36
CA ASN A 146 -14.66 4.14 9.22
C ASN A 146 -13.74 4.41 8.03
N LEU A 147 -12.60 5.07 8.25
CA LEU A 147 -11.65 5.35 7.17
C LEU A 147 -11.12 4.06 6.54
N TRP A 148 -10.75 3.07 7.36
CA TRP A 148 -10.37 1.75 6.84
C TRP A 148 -11.46 1.12 5.98
N ASN A 149 -12.70 1.10 6.50
CA ASN A 149 -13.84 0.49 5.80
C ASN A 149 -14.18 1.22 4.49
N GLU A 150 -13.98 2.53 4.42
CA GLU A 150 -14.17 3.32 3.20
C GLU A 150 -13.11 3.00 2.15
N LEU A 151 -11.84 2.86 2.56
CA LEU A 151 -10.72 2.57 1.65
C LEU A 151 -10.73 1.12 1.13
N MET A 152 -11.38 0.21 1.85
CA MET A 152 -11.46 -1.22 1.52
C MET A 152 -12.80 -1.68 0.93
N ALA A 153 -13.70 -0.74 0.61
CA ALA A 153 -15.04 -1.00 0.08
C ALA A 153 -15.09 -1.42 -1.40
#